data_AF-A0AAJ5W3V5-F1
#
_entry.id   AF-A0AAJ5W3V5-F1
#
_cell.length_a   1.000
_cell.length_b   1.000
_cell.length_c   1.000
_cell.angle_alpha   90.00
_cell.angle_beta   90.00
_cell.angle_gamma   90.00
#
_symmetry.space_group_name_H-M   'P 1'
#
loop_
_entity.id
_entity.type
_entity.pdbx_description
1 polymer ?
#
loop_
_entity_poly.entity_id
_entity_poly.type
_entity_poly.pdbx_seq_one_letter_code
_entity_poly.pdbx_strand_id
1 'polypeptide(L)'
;MSSSLVFTDYVVFIFYFLIVTVYGYIIYNRRKKNEHDAKAFFLAEGTLTWWAIGASLIASNISAEQFIGMSGEGFFLGIAVAAYEWIAAIALIIVAVWFIPVYLKNKIYTMPQFLQTRYNETVALIMAVFWLFLYIFVNLTSILYLGAVAINGLTGGEYLHIIMLGLAAFALFISLGGMKVVAYTDVIQVAVLIFGGLVTTYIALTVVGQKFGVGANAIAGFNVLMEQAPEHFKMIIPKPTATSTQNEISKYLTLPGTASYVAGIWIINLNYWGCNQYITQRALGADLQTARTGILFAGFLKLLMPVIVMLPGIAAFVLYKNGHLPQLVGGKDGAYSAILTFLPTGLKGLSIAALTAAIVASLAGKLNSISTIFTLDVYSKYFKKNTDQRNLVYVGRATVILGLILAVMFTWTDLLGIGGVGGFTYIQKYTGFISPGVFAMFILGMFWKRTTGSAAIVGVIAGFLLSVFFNEFAPSVLGNDTWMYTAYTNGNGGFEIPFHICMGLSFAFTMLLMIGISLAGPKVNPKAFELDKTMFKVSPSTLILIVLTLLIVAALYVKFW
;
A
#
# COMPACT_ATOMS: atom_id res chain seq x y z
N MET A 1 28.69 -6.26 -18.33
CA MET A 1 28.32 -5.66 -17.02
C MET A 1 28.54 -6.71 -15.95
N SER A 2 29.25 -6.38 -14.87
CA SER A 2 29.48 -7.29 -13.74
C SER A 2 28.16 -7.67 -13.06
N SER A 3 27.93 -8.96 -12.84
CA SER A 3 26.80 -9.48 -12.06
C SER A 3 26.95 -9.17 -10.56
N SER A 4 28.18 -8.99 -10.07
CA SER A 4 28.50 -8.61 -8.70
C SER A 4 28.72 -7.11 -8.52
N LEU A 5 28.53 -6.63 -7.29
CA LEU A 5 28.83 -5.26 -6.89
C LEU A 5 30.33 -5.00 -6.95
N VAL A 6 30.71 -3.87 -7.53
CA VAL A 6 32.13 -3.44 -7.56
C VAL A 6 32.41 -2.43 -6.47
N PHE A 7 33.69 -2.20 -6.15
CA PHE A 7 34.11 -1.29 -5.08
C PHE A 7 33.40 0.09 -5.11
N THR A 8 33.26 0.68 -6.30
CA THR A 8 32.56 1.96 -6.48
C THR A 8 31.10 1.92 -6.03
N ASP A 9 30.40 0.78 -6.20
CA ASP A 9 29.01 0.64 -5.73
C ASP A 9 28.94 0.69 -4.20
N TYR A 10 29.89 0.06 -3.49
CA TYR A 10 29.99 0.12 -2.04
C TYR A 10 30.30 1.53 -1.52
N VAL A 11 31.21 2.25 -2.20
CA VAL A 11 31.53 3.64 -1.85
C VAL A 11 30.29 4.53 -1.98
N VAL A 12 29.55 4.41 -3.09
CA VAL A 12 28.31 5.17 -3.30
C VAL A 12 27.26 4.80 -2.26
N PHE A 13 27.13 3.52 -1.91
CA PHE A 13 26.23 3.05 -0.87
C PHE A 13 26.53 3.70 0.48
N ILE A 14 27.78 3.65 0.94
CA ILE A 14 28.20 4.24 2.22
C ILE A 14 28.00 5.76 2.19
N PHE A 15 28.38 6.40 1.09
CA PHE A 15 28.24 7.85 0.93
C PHE A 15 26.78 8.31 0.99
N TYR A 16 25.86 7.57 0.38
CA TYR A 16 24.42 7.84 0.46
C TYR A 16 23.92 7.82 1.92
N PHE A 17 24.24 6.77 2.68
CA PHE A 17 23.84 6.68 4.09
C PHE A 17 24.47 7.77 4.94
N LEU A 18 25.71 8.16 4.64
CA LEU A 18 26.37 9.27 5.32
C LEU A 18 25.64 10.60 5.05
N ILE A 19 25.25 10.89 3.81
CA ILE A 19 24.47 12.09 3.47
C ILE A 19 23.14 12.10 4.23
N VAL A 20 22.38 11.01 4.17
CA VAL A 20 21.06 10.92 4.81
C VAL A 20 21.19 11.07 6.33
N THR A 21 22.20 10.44 6.92
CA THR A 21 22.46 10.51 8.37
C THR A 21 22.88 11.91 8.80
N VAL A 22 23.83 12.53 8.08
CA VAL A 22 24.30 13.90 8.37
C VAL A 22 23.16 14.90 8.21
N TYR A 23 22.37 14.79 7.13
CA TYR A 23 21.21 15.63 6.91
C TYR A 23 20.18 15.49 8.04
N GLY A 24 19.82 14.24 8.38
CA GLY A 24 18.90 13.95 9.48
C GLY A 24 19.39 14.54 10.81
N TYR A 25 20.68 14.41 11.11
CA TYR A 25 21.31 14.97 12.31
C TYR A 25 21.29 16.52 12.33
N ILE A 26 21.65 17.17 11.21
CA ILE A 26 21.63 18.64 11.09
C ILE A 26 20.22 19.18 11.32
N ILE A 27 19.21 18.60 10.67
CA ILE A 27 17.83 19.06 10.81
C ILE A 27 17.31 18.80 12.23
N TYR A 28 17.59 17.63 12.80
CA TYR A 28 17.24 17.31 14.18
C TYR A 28 17.80 18.36 15.15
N ASN A 29 19.09 18.69 15.05
CA ASN A 29 19.72 19.71 15.90
C ASN A 29 19.18 21.12 15.70
N ARG A 30 18.87 21.51 14.44
CA ARG A 30 18.26 22.82 14.14
C ARG A 30 16.86 22.94 14.72
N ARG A 31 16.07 21.86 14.67
CA ARG A 31 14.66 21.86 15.10
C ARG A 31 14.52 21.68 16.61
N LYS A 32 15.43 20.97 17.28
CA LYS A 32 15.49 20.87 18.75
C LYS A 32 15.58 22.25 19.43
N LYS A 33 16.23 23.23 18.80
CA LYS A 33 16.33 24.61 19.32
C LYS A 33 15.02 25.40 19.25
N ASN A 34 14.02 24.92 18.51
CA ASN A 34 12.72 25.59 18.30
C ASN A 34 11.53 24.83 18.93
N GLU A 35 11.78 23.86 19.82
CA GLU A 35 10.78 22.95 20.40
C GLU A 35 9.97 23.54 21.58
N HIS A 36 9.14 24.54 21.31
CA HIS A 36 8.14 25.00 22.30
C HIS A 36 6.68 24.68 21.96
N ASP A 37 6.39 23.86 20.94
CA ASP A 37 5.01 23.50 20.66
C ASP A 37 4.84 22.05 20.18
N ALA A 38 4.16 21.24 21.00
CA ALA A 38 3.78 19.86 20.65
C ALA A 38 2.73 19.83 19.54
N LYS A 39 1.93 20.90 19.37
CA LYS A 39 0.99 21.01 18.24
C LYS A 39 1.73 21.15 16.92
N ALA A 40 2.74 22.02 16.84
CA ALA A 40 3.54 22.23 15.63
C ALA A 40 4.28 20.97 15.13
N PHE A 41 4.51 19.98 16.00
CA PHE A 41 5.20 18.74 15.64
C PHE A 41 4.27 17.69 15.00
N PHE A 42 3.01 17.58 15.45
CA PHE A 42 2.04 16.59 14.93
C PHE A 42 1.10 17.15 13.87
N LEU A 43 0.83 18.45 13.96
CA LEU A 43 -0.04 19.21 13.09
C LEU A 43 0.76 20.45 12.72
N ALA A 44 1.42 20.44 11.56
CA ALA A 44 1.90 21.67 10.93
C ALA A 44 0.68 22.49 10.48
N GLU A 45 -0.20 22.83 11.43
CA GLU A 45 -1.55 23.36 11.27
C GLU A 45 -1.48 24.64 10.42
N GLY A 46 -2.12 24.60 9.25
CA GLY A 46 -2.23 25.76 8.35
C GLY A 46 -0.97 26.19 7.59
N THR A 47 0.16 25.47 7.72
CA THR A 47 1.41 25.83 6.99
C THR A 47 1.75 24.90 5.83
N LEU A 48 1.08 23.75 5.73
CA LEU A 48 1.30 22.79 4.67
C LEU A 48 0.65 23.25 3.37
N THR A 49 1.45 23.45 2.33
CA THR A 49 0.97 23.77 0.98
C THR A 49 0.35 22.54 0.31
N TRP A 50 -0.55 22.77 -0.66
CA TRP A 50 -1.27 21.69 -1.34
C TRP A 50 -0.32 20.68 -2.02
N TRP A 51 0.76 21.17 -2.64
CA TRP A 51 1.73 20.32 -3.33
C TRP A 51 2.53 19.47 -2.34
N ALA A 52 2.82 20.01 -1.14
CA ALA A 52 3.48 19.27 -0.08
C ALA A 52 2.58 18.14 0.44
N ILE A 53 1.28 18.39 0.63
CA ILE A 53 0.31 17.35 1.01
C ILE A 53 0.27 16.25 -0.05
N GLY A 54 0.13 16.60 -1.33
CA GLY A 54 0.04 15.60 -2.39
C GLY A 54 1.31 14.78 -2.57
N ALA A 55 2.49 15.43 -2.56
CA ALA A 55 3.78 14.74 -2.60
C ALA A 55 3.97 13.82 -1.38
N SER A 56 3.53 14.26 -0.20
CA SER A 56 3.59 13.54 1.07
C SER A 56 2.66 12.31 1.10
N LEU A 57 1.49 12.38 0.46
CA LEU A 57 0.60 11.24 0.26
C LEU A 57 1.23 10.18 -0.66
N ILE A 58 1.82 10.60 -1.78
CA ILE A 58 2.53 9.70 -2.70
C ILE A 58 3.76 9.09 -2.03
N ALA A 59 4.54 9.92 -1.36
CA ALA A 59 5.70 9.50 -0.58
C ALA A 59 5.38 8.34 0.36
N SER A 60 4.27 8.46 1.10
CA SER A 60 3.80 7.46 2.04
C SER A 60 3.32 6.17 1.39
N ASN A 61 2.91 6.22 0.14
CA ASN A 61 2.50 5.03 -0.60
C ASN A 61 3.68 4.37 -1.31
N ILE A 62 4.71 5.12 -1.68
CA ILE A 62 5.94 4.59 -2.24
C ILE A 62 6.70 3.81 -1.16
N SER A 63 6.68 2.49 -1.27
CA SER A 63 7.32 1.59 -0.33
C SER A 63 7.90 0.35 -1.02
N ALA A 64 8.48 -0.55 -0.23
CA ALA A 64 8.94 -1.86 -0.70
C ALA A 64 7.83 -2.65 -1.40
N GLU A 65 6.59 -2.56 -0.92
CA GLU A 65 5.41 -3.20 -1.53
C GLU A 65 5.20 -2.74 -2.99
N GLN A 66 5.40 -1.46 -3.26
CA GLN A 66 5.17 -0.86 -4.57
C GLN A 66 6.34 -1.17 -5.50
N PHE A 67 7.58 -0.92 -5.08
CA PHE A 67 8.73 -1.15 -5.95
C PHE A 67 8.99 -2.62 -6.24
N ILE A 68 8.87 -3.49 -5.24
CA ILE A 68 9.23 -4.90 -5.35
C ILE A 68 7.99 -5.70 -5.72
N GLY A 69 6.93 -5.59 -4.91
CA GLY A 69 5.70 -6.36 -5.08
C GLY A 69 4.93 -5.99 -6.35
N MET A 70 4.69 -4.69 -6.60
CA MET A 70 3.95 -4.28 -7.80
C MET A 70 4.76 -4.51 -9.09
N SER A 71 6.09 -4.41 -9.05
CA SER A 71 6.94 -4.87 -10.17
C SER A 71 6.78 -6.37 -10.40
N GLY A 72 6.71 -7.18 -9.33
CA GLY A 72 6.47 -8.62 -9.44
C GLY A 72 5.10 -8.94 -10.03
N GLU A 73 4.07 -8.17 -9.70
CA GLU A 73 2.78 -8.27 -10.40
C GLU A 73 2.86 -7.74 -11.83
N GLY A 74 3.67 -6.73 -12.14
CA GLY A 74 3.94 -6.32 -13.52
C GLY A 74 4.60 -7.43 -14.34
N PHE A 75 5.50 -8.20 -13.73
CA PHE A 75 6.08 -9.40 -14.33
C PHE A 75 5.02 -10.49 -14.60
N PHE A 76 4.08 -10.67 -13.68
CA PHE A 76 3.09 -11.74 -13.74
C PHE A 76 1.83 -11.38 -14.55
N LEU A 77 1.16 -10.29 -14.19
CA LEU A 77 -0.10 -9.79 -14.75
C LEU A 77 0.08 -8.79 -15.89
N GLY A 78 1.23 -8.11 -15.96
CA GLY A 78 1.41 -6.99 -16.89
C GLY A 78 0.69 -5.73 -16.44
N ILE A 79 0.14 -4.97 -17.39
CA ILE A 79 -0.48 -3.67 -17.15
C ILE A 79 -1.75 -3.74 -16.32
N ALA A 80 -2.41 -4.91 -16.24
CA ALA A 80 -3.65 -5.07 -15.49
C ALA A 80 -3.50 -4.66 -14.01
N VAL A 81 -2.32 -4.87 -13.39
CA VAL A 81 -2.07 -4.41 -12.01
C VAL A 81 -2.09 -2.88 -11.85
N ALA A 82 -1.90 -2.12 -12.92
CA ALA A 82 -2.06 -0.65 -12.91
C ALA A 82 -3.46 -0.21 -12.46
N ALA A 83 -4.46 -1.10 -12.49
CA ALA A 83 -5.79 -0.85 -11.95
C ALA A 83 -5.74 -0.38 -10.48
N TYR A 84 -4.81 -0.90 -9.67
CA TYR A 84 -4.62 -0.46 -8.28
C TYR A 84 -4.22 1.03 -8.19
N GLU A 85 -3.52 1.56 -9.18
CA GLU A 85 -3.01 2.93 -9.20
C GLU A 85 -3.98 3.88 -9.91
N TRP A 86 -4.53 3.46 -11.05
CA TRP A 86 -5.46 4.28 -11.84
C TRP A 86 -6.83 4.39 -11.18
N ILE A 87 -7.34 3.31 -10.57
CA ILE A 87 -8.57 3.39 -9.77
C ILE A 87 -8.31 4.11 -8.45
N ALA A 88 -7.10 4.04 -7.87
CA ALA A 88 -6.72 4.88 -6.74
C ALA A 88 -6.84 6.38 -7.07
N ALA A 89 -6.46 6.81 -8.28
CA ALA A 89 -6.63 8.20 -8.72
C ALA A 89 -8.11 8.64 -8.66
N ILE A 90 -9.03 7.76 -9.08
CA ILE A 90 -10.48 8.01 -8.98
C ILE A 90 -10.96 7.97 -7.54
N ALA A 91 -10.49 7.01 -6.73
CA ALA A 91 -10.81 6.94 -5.31
C ALA A 91 -10.34 8.18 -4.54
N LEU A 92 -9.21 8.76 -4.91
CA LEU A 92 -8.69 10.01 -4.34
C LEU A 92 -9.59 11.20 -4.68
N ILE A 93 -10.17 11.25 -5.88
CA ILE A 93 -11.24 12.20 -6.20
C ILE A 93 -12.41 12.03 -5.23
N ILE A 94 -12.83 10.77 -5.01
CA ILE A 94 -13.94 10.48 -4.08
C ILE A 94 -13.62 10.96 -2.67
N VAL A 95 -12.41 10.69 -2.19
CA VAL A 95 -11.95 11.08 -0.85
C VAL A 95 -11.90 12.61 -0.73
N ALA A 96 -11.32 13.32 -1.72
CA ALA A 96 -11.22 14.77 -1.72
C ALA A 96 -12.59 15.46 -1.71
N VAL A 97 -13.53 14.97 -2.52
CA VAL A 97 -14.83 15.59 -2.68
C VAL A 97 -15.76 15.26 -1.51
N TRP A 98 -15.82 14.00 -1.07
CA TRP A 98 -16.83 13.54 -0.12
C TRP A 98 -16.31 13.19 1.28
N PHE A 99 -15.11 12.66 1.46
CA PHE A 99 -14.66 12.18 2.78
C PHE A 99 -14.03 13.30 3.60
N ILE A 100 -13.08 14.02 3.00
CA ILE A 100 -12.31 15.08 3.67
C ILE A 100 -13.17 16.20 4.24
N PRO A 101 -14.21 16.69 3.56
CA PRO A 101 -15.09 17.70 4.16
C PRO A 101 -15.75 17.20 5.44
N VAL A 102 -16.13 15.92 5.51
CA VAL A 102 -16.76 15.33 6.69
C VAL A 102 -15.77 15.30 7.84
N TYR A 103 -14.53 14.88 7.60
CA TYR A 103 -13.49 14.88 8.62
C TYR A 103 -13.17 16.28 9.15
N LEU A 104 -12.90 17.24 8.26
CA LEU A 104 -12.50 18.58 8.64
C LEU A 104 -13.63 19.35 9.35
N LYS A 105 -14.87 19.26 8.86
CA LYS A 105 -16.03 19.92 9.49
C LYS A 105 -16.26 19.41 10.92
N ASN A 106 -16.01 18.12 11.16
CA ASN A 106 -16.20 17.49 12.46
C ASN A 106 -14.93 17.48 13.33
N LYS A 107 -13.87 18.22 12.93
CA LYS A 107 -12.59 18.31 13.68
C LYS A 107 -12.01 16.93 14.01
N ILE A 108 -12.07 16.04 13.04
CA ILE A 108 -11.45 14.72 13.12
C ILE A 108 -9.99 14.84 12.72
N TYR A 109 -9.11 14.40 13.62
CA TYR A 109 -7.66 14.37 13.42
C TYR A 109 -7.14 12.93 13.32
N THR A 110 -7.88 11.95 13.85
CA THR A 110 -7.53 10.53 13.74
C THR A 110 -8.77 9.68 13.40
N MET A 111 -8.53 8.58 12.70
CA MET A 111 -9.52 7.57 12.34
C MET A 111 -10.08 6.83 13.56
N PRO A 112 -9.29 6.49 14.62
CA PRO A 112 -9.86 6.05 15.89
C PRO A 112 -10.78 7.10 16.54
N GLN A 113 -10.40 8.39 16.49
CA GLN A 113 -11.23 9.47 17.00
C GLN A 113 -12.53 9.58 16.20
N PHE A 114 -12.50 9.45 14.87
CA PHE A 114 -13.71 9.37 14.05
C PHE A 114 -14.67 8.30 14.57
N LEU A 115 -14.17 7.09 14.79
CA LEU A 115 -14.98 5.97 15.25
C LEU A 115 -15.51 6.15 16.66
N GLN A 116 -14.69 6.68 17.57
CA GLN A 116 -15.11 6.99 18.93
C GLN A 116 -16.21 8.06 18.96
N THR A 117 -16.04 9.11 18.15
CA THR A 117 -16.99 10.24 18.04
C THR A 117 -18.29 9.78 17.39
N ARG A 118 -18.22 9.04 16.28
CA ARG A 118 -19.39 8.57 15.53
C ARG A 118 -20.15 7.44 16.24
N TYR A 119 -19.43 6.60 16.96
CA TYR A 119 -19.96 5.40 17.60
C TYR A 119 -19.64 5.40 19.09
N ASN A 120 -18.56 4.74 19.51
CA ASN A 120 -18.14 4.61 20.90
C ASN A 120 -16.69 4.08 20.98
N GLU A 121 -16.16 4.03 22.20
CA GLU A 121 -14.80 3.56 22.48
C GLU A 121 -14.58 2.09 22.11
N THR A 122 -15.60 1.24 22.28
CA THR A 122 -15.52 -0.19 21.94
C THR A 122 -15.23 -0.39 20.45
N VAL A 123 -15.91 0.36 19.57
CA VAL A 123 -15.67 0.31 18.12
C VAL A 123 -14.24 0.74 17.79
N ALA A 124 -13.74 1.81 18.44
CA ALA A 124 -12.38 2.27 18.25
C ALA A 124 -11.32 1.24 18.73
N LEU A 125 -11.57 0.57 19.86
CA LEU A 125 -10.69 -0.49 20.38
C LEU A 125 -10.62 -1.69 19.44
N ILE A 126 -11.78 -2.20 19.00
CA ILE A 126 -11.83 -3.35 18.08
C ILE A 126 -11.01 -3.04 16.82
N MET A 127 -11.15 -1.82 16.31
CA MET A 127 -10.38 -1.34 15.16
C MET A 127 -8.87 -1.25 15.42
N ALA A 128 -8.46 -0.78 16.60
CA ALA A 128 -7.06 -0.78 17.00
C ALA A 128 -6.47 -2.21 17.00
N VAL A 129 -7.22 -3.20 17.51
CA VAL A 129 -6.80 -4.61 17.52
C VAL A 129 -6.64 -5.15 16.08
N PHE A 130 -7.61 -4.90 15.20
CA PHE A 130 -7.51 -5.33 13.80
C PHE A 130 -6.35 -4.66 13.05
N TRP A 131 -6.06 -3.39 13.32
CA TRP A 131 -4.90 -2.72 12.73
C TRP A 131 -3.58 -3.25 13.27
N LEU A 132 -3.48 -3.58 14.56
CA LEU A 132 -2.28 -4.22 15.11
C LEU A 132 -2.03 -5.56 14.42
N PHE A 133 -3.09 -6.36 14.24
CA PHE A 133 -3.00 -7.62 13.49
C PHE A 133 -2.51 -7.39 12.06
N LEU A 134 -3.17 -6.49 11.32
CA LEU A 134 -2.82 -6.19 9.93
C LEU A 134 -1.38 -5.66 9.81
N TYR A 135 -0.98 -4.74 10.68
CA TYR A 135 0.35 -4.14 10.60
C TYR A 135 1.46 -5.14 10.95
N ILE A 136 1.25 -6.05 11.91
CA ILE A 136 2.25 -7.05 12.28
C ILE A 136 2.29 -8.17 11.24
N PHE A 137 1.17 -8.85 10.99
CA PHE A 137 1.15 -10.09 10.22
C PHE A 137 1.06 -9.89 8.71
N VAL A 138 0.59 -8.73 8.25
CA VAL A 138 0.48 -8.43 6.83
C VAL A 138 1.56 -7.47 6.37
N ASN A 139 1.60 -6.25 6.92
CA ASN A 139 2.54 -5.25 6.40
C ASN A 139 3.98 -5.48 6.82
N LEU A 140 4.25 -5.64 8.13
CA LEU A 140 5.62 -5.68 8.65
C LEU A 140 6.38 -6.92 8.15
N THR A 141 5.72 -8.09 8.18
CA THR A 141 6.24 -9.34 7.61
C THR A 141 6.49 -9.22 6.11
N SER A 142 5.54 -8.71 5.33
CA SER A 142 5.70 -8.60 3.87
C SER A 142 6.78 -7.61 3.47
N ILE A 143 6.87 -6.45 4.12
CA ILE A 143 7.92 -5.46 3.83
C ILE A 143 9.30 -6.05 4.14
N LEU A 144 9.44 -6.75 5.27
CA LEU A 144 10.69 -7.39 5.66
C LEU A 144 11.08 -8.49 4.67
N TYR A 145 10.14 -9.36 4.31
CA TYR A 145 10.36 -10.44 3.35
C TYR A 145 10.71 -9.92 1.96
N LEU A 146 9.89 -9.03 1.39
CA LEU A 146 10.13 -8.43 0.07
C LEU A 146 11.47 -7.70 0.04
N GLY A 147 11.77 -6.93 1.08
CA GLY A 147 13.05 -6.23 1.19
C GLY A 147 14.24 -7.18 1.24
N ALA A 148 14.14 -8.27 1.99
CA ALA A 148 15.17 -9.29 2.06
C ALA A 148 15.37 -10.00 0.71
N VAL A 149 14.29 -10.41 0.04
CA VAL A 149 14.32 -11.04 -1.29
C VAL A 149 14.98 -10.11 -2.32
N ALA A 150 14.59 -8.82 -2.32
CA ALA A 150 15.10 -7.86 -3.28
C ALA A 150 16.60 -7.62 -3.12
N ILE A 151 17.10 -7.41 -1.89
CA ILE A 151 18.53 -7.22 -1.66
C ILE A 151 19.28 -8.54 -1.90
N ASN A 152 18.70 -9.69 -1.54
CA ASN A 152 19.30 -11.00 -1.78
C ASN A 152 19.55 -11.25 -3.27
N GLY A 153 18.59 -10.92 -4.14
CA GLY A 153 18.77 -11.01 -5.59
C GLY A 153 19.88 -10.09 -6.13
N LEU A 154 20.15 -8.96 -5.47
CA LEU A 154 21.22 -8.03 -5.85
C LEU A 154 22.61 -8.47 -5.36
N THR A 155 22.66 -9.30 -4.33
CA THR A 155 23.92 -9.78 -3.72
C THR A 155 24.28 -11.22 -4.08
N GLY A 156 23.58 -11.83 -5.04
CA GLY A 156 23.90 -13.17 -5.57
C GLY A 156 23.04 -14.32 -5.06
N GLY A 157 22.05 -14.05 -4.20
CA GLY A 157 20.97 -15.00 -3.88
C GLY A 157 21.17 -15.88 -2.65
N GLU A 158 22.33 -15.84 -1.99
CA GLU A 158 22.69 -16.78 -0.90
C GLU A 158 22.56 -16.20 0.52
N TYR A 159 22.12 -14.94 0.66
CA TYR A 159 22.23 -14.16 1.91
C TYR A 159 20.88 -13.76 2.51
N LEU A 160 19.77 -14.40 2.12
CA LEU A 160 18.41 -14.00 2.49
C LEU A 160 18.23 -13.74 4.00
N HIS A 161 18.61 -14.70 4.85
CA HIS A 161 18.43 -14.60 6.30
C HIS A 161 19.33 -13.54 6.95
N ILE A 162 20.58 -13.40 6.48
CA ILE A 162 21.52 -12.39 7.01
C ILE A 162 21.01 -10.99 6.67
N ILE A 163 20.54 -10.79 5.43
CA ILE A 163 19.94 -9.53 4.99
C ILE A 163 18.67 -9.23 5.78
N MET A 164 17.82 -10.23 6.00
CA MET A 164 16.60 -10.09 6.80
C MET A 164 16.93 -9.61 8.23
N LEU A 165 17.91 -10.22 8.90
CA LEU A 165 18.36 -9.78 10.23
C LEU A 165 18.98 -8.38 10.19
N GLY A 166 19.76 -8.05 9.14
CA GLY A 166 20.34 -6.73 8.94
C GLY A 166 19.28 -5.63 8.77
N LEU A 167 18.28 -5.86 7.93
CA LEU A 167 17.14 -4.96 7.74
C LEU A 167 16.34 -4.80 9.03
N ALA A 168 16.10 -5.90 9.75
CA ALA A 168 15.39 -5.87 11.03
C ALA A 168 16.15 -5.03 12.07
N ALA A 169 17.45 -5.28 12.25
CA ALA A 169 18.29 -4.52 13.17
C ALA A 169 18.33 -3.03 12.78
N PHE A 170 18.47 -2.71 11.49
CA PHE A 170 18.49 -1.32 11.03
C PHE A 170 17.15 -0.63 11.30
N ALA A 171 16.02 -1.28 10.97
CA ALA A 171 14.69 -0.77 11.29
C ALA A 171 14.49 -0.56 12.79
N LEU A 172 15.04 -1.44 13.64
CA LEU A 172 15.00 -1.28 15.09
C LEU A 172 15.72 0.00 15.54
N PHE A 173 16.96 0.22 15.09
CA PHE A 173 17.74 1.41 15.46
C PHE A 173 17.03 2.70 15.04
N ILE A 174 16.47 2.74 13.83
CA ILE A 174 15.73 3.91 13.33
C ILE A 174 14.43 4.12 14.13
N SER A 175 13.69 3.05 14.41
CA SER A 175 12.43 3.11 15.17
C SER A 175 12.64 3.61 16.61
N LEU A 176 13.74 3.17 17.26
CA LEU A 176 14.09 3.61 18.61
C LEU A 176 14.56 5.07 18.67
N GLY A 177 15.04 5.63 17.54
CA GLY A 177 15.41 7.04 17.37
C GLY A 177 14.23 8.02 17.34
N GLY A 178 12.99 7.52 17.16
CA GLY A 178 11.75 8.30 17.21
C GLY A 178 11.34 8.98 15.91
N MET A 179 10.04 9.31 15.77
CA MET A 179 9.45 9.82 14.51
C MET A 179 10.11 11.07 13.93
N LYS A 180 10.72 11.92 14.76
CA LYS A 180 11.27 13.21 14.31
C LYS A 180 12.32 13.01 13.23
N VAL A 181 13.19 12.00 13.39
CA VAL A 181 14.31 11.75 12.46
C VAL A 181 13.78 11.19 11.13
N VAL A 182 12.80 10.27 11.21
CA VAL A 182 12.22 9.59 10.04
C VAL A 182 11.54 10.58 9.09
N ALA A 183 10.72 11.50 9.61
CA ALA A 183 9.97 12.44 8.78
C ALA A 183 10.86 13.34 7.90
N TYR A 184 12.07 13.67 8.34
CA TYR A 184 12.99 14.52 7.57
C TYR A 184 13.74 13.75 6.49
N THR A 185 14.02 12.47 6.71
CA THR A 185 14.71 11.62 5.71
C THR A 185 13.78 11.18 4.58
N ASP A 186 12.47 11.07 4.86
CA ASP A 186 11.46 10.62 3.89
C ASP A 186 11.40 11.50 2.62
N VAL A 187 11.56 12.82 2.74
CA VAL A 187 11.44 13.73 1.58
C VAL A 187 12.54 13.49 0.54
N ILE A 188 13.78 13.36 0.98
CA ILE A 188 14.92 13.09 0.09
C ILE A 188 14.74 11.73 -0.57
N GLN A 189 14.36 10.73 0.23
CA GLN A 189 14.17 9.37 -0.22
C GLN A 189 13.11 9.26 -1.31
N VAL A 190 11.99 9.96 -1.17
CA VAL A 190 10.91 9.90 -2.17
C VAL A 190 11.35 10.47 -3.50
N ALA A 191 12.07 11.60 -3.50
CA ALA A 191 12.65 12.14 -4.72
C ALA A 191 13.61 11.12 -5.35
N VAL A 192 14.52 10.54 -4.57
CA VAL A 192 15.47 9.52 -5.06
C VAL A 192 14.76 8.30 -5.62
N LEU A 193 13.66 7.84 -5.02
CA LEU A 193 12.89 6.69 -5.51
C LEU A 193 12.13 7.01 -6.79
N ILE A 194 11.51 8.19 -6.90
CA ILE A 194 10.82 8.60 -8.12
C ILE A 194 11.81 8.72 -9.29
N PHE A 195 12.89 9.48 -9.12
CA PHE A 195 13.90 9.64 -10.15
C PHE A 195 14.63 8.32 -10.44
N GLY A 196 14.97 7.56 -9.39
CA GLY A 196 15.62 6.27 -9.51
C GLY A 196 14.76 5.26 -10.27
N GLY A 197 13.46 5.18 -9.98
CA GLY A 197 12.53 4.29 -10.70
C GLY A 197 12.32 4.71 -12.16
N LEU A 198 12.27 6.02 -12.47
CA LEU A 198 12.24 6.51 -13.85
C LEU A 198 13.51 6.15 -14.61
N VAL A 199 14.68 6.34 -14.00
CA VAL A 199 15.99 5.95 -14.57
C VAL A 199 16.06 4.43 -14.79
N THR A 200 15.62 3.64 -13.81
CA THR A 200 15.55 2.18 -13.91
C THR A 200 14.64 1.76 -15.07
N THR A 201 13.48 2.39 -15.21
CA THR A 201 12.55 2.11 -16.32
C THR A 201 13.17 2.45 -17.67
N TYR A 202 13.77 3.64 -17.79
CA TYR A 202 14.46 4.06 -19.01
C TYR A 202 15.58 3.08 -19.41
N ILE A 203 16.39 2.66 -18.44
CA ILE A 203 17.47 1.70 -18.68
C ILE A 203 16.91 0.32 -19.02
N ALA A 204 15.88 -0.16 -18.33
CA ALA A 204 15.23 -1.44 -18.62
C ALA A 204 14.74 -1.51 -20.07
N LEU A 205 14.04 -0.47 -20.52
CA LEU A 205 13.56 -0.37 -21.90
C LEU A 205 14.73 -0.29 -22.90
N THR A 206 15.77 0.47 -22.58
CA THR A 206 16.97 0.55 -23.42
C THR A 206 17.67 -0.80 -23.56
N VAL A 207 17.78 -1.56 -22.46
CA VAL A 207 18.37 -2.91 -22.44
C VAL A 207 17.53 -3.88 -23.27
N VAL A 208 16.20 -3.82 -23.18
CA VAL A 208 15.30 -4.59 -24.06
C VAL A 208 15.60 -4.26 -25.52
N GLY A 209 15.65 -2.98 -25.89
CA GLY A 209 15.95 -2.58 -27.26
C GLY A 209 17.29 -3.12 -27.77
N GLN A 210 18.33 -3.06 -26.94
CA GLN A 210 19.67 -3.58 -27.27
C GLN A 210 19.68 -5.11 -27.42
N LYS A 211 19.04 -5.84 -26.50
CA LYS A 211 19.01 -7.30 -26.50
C LYS A 211 18.22 -7.88 -27.68
N PHE A 212 17.25 -7.15 -28.18
CA PHE A 212 16.46 -7.53 -29.36
C PHE A 212 16.95 -6.86 -30.66
N GLY A 213 18.08 -6.14 -30.63
CA GLY A 213 18.72 -5.60 -31.84
C GLY A 213 18.03 -4.39 -32.47
N VAL A 214 17.07 -3.75 -31.79
CA VAL A 214 16.33 -2.58 -32.31
C VAL A 214 16.94 -1.24 -31.89
N GLY A 215 18.14 -1.27 -31.30
CA GLY A 215 18.90 -0.09 -30.86
C GLY A 215 18.68 0.31 -29.41
N ALA A 216 19.38 1.35 -28.96
CA ALA A 216 19.38 1.81 -27.56
C ALA A 216 18.27 2.84 -27.24
N ASN A 217 17.16 2.83 -27.98
CA ASN A 217 16.05 3.75 -27.76
C ASN A 217 15.00 3.10 -26.83
N ALA A 218 14.69 3.76 -25.71
CA ALA A 218 13.68 3.29 -24.76
C ALA A 218 12.28 3.12 -25.40
N ILE A 219 11.91 3.97 -26.37
CA ILE A 219 10.63 3.82 -27.10
C ILE A 219 10.63 2.55 -27.96
N ALA A 220 11.76 2.25 -28.62
CA ALA A 220 11.90 1.03 -29.41
C ALA A 220 11.82 -0.21 -28.51
N GLY A 221 12.47 -0.17 -27.34
CA GLY A 221 12.35 -1.23 -26.33
C GLY A 221 10.93 -1.41 -25.81
N PHE A 222 10.17 -0.32 -25.60
CA PHE A 222 8.76 -0.41 -25.21
C PHE A 222 7.90 -1.09 -26.28
N ASN A 223 8.13 -0.78 -27.56
CA ASN A 223 7.45 -1.45 -28.66
C ASN A 223 7.77 -2.96 -28.69
N VAL A 224 9.02 -3.34 -28.44
CA VAL A 224 9.41 -4.76 -28.29
C VAL A 224 8.67 -5.43 -27.13
N LEU A 225 8.44 -4.74 -26.01
CA LEU A 225 7.63 -5.31 -24.92
C LEU A 225 6.21 -5.63 -25.39
N MET A 226 5.57 -4.70 -26.11
CA MET A 226 4.22 -4.88 -26.63
C MET A 226 4.14 -6.02 -27.65
N GLU A 227 5.19 -6.22 -28.45
CA GLU A 227 5.26 -7.30 -29.43
C GLU A 227 5.53 -8.68 -28.78
N GLN A 228 6.45 -8.75 -27.81
CA GLN A 228 6.89 -10.01 -27.19
C GLN A 228 5.97 -10.50 -26.07
N ALA A 229 5.18 -9.60 -25.49
CA ALA A 229 4.23 -9.90 -24.42
C ALA A 229 2.92 -9.11 -24.59
N PRO A 230 2.18 -9.28 -25.70
CA PRO A 230 0.94 -8.52 -25.96
C PRO A 230 -0.12 -8.73 -24.86
N GLU A 231 -0.20 -9.94 -24.30
CA GLU A 231 -1.10 -10.24 -23.18
C GLU A 231 -0.78 -9.45 -21.91
N HIS A 232 0.47 -9.03 -21.70
CA HIS A 232 0.87 -8.16 -20.58
C HIS A 232 0.46 -6.70 -20.81
N PHE A 233 -0.10 -6.34 -21.97
CA PHE A 233 -0.62 -5.01 -22.26
C PHE A 233 -2.16 -4.98 -22.36
N LYS A 234 -2.83 -6.02 -21.83
CA LYS A 234 -4.29 -6.04 -21.66
C LYS A 234 -4.67 -5.69 -20.22
N MET A 235 -5.60 -4.75 -20.06
CA MET A 235 -6.11 -4.29 -18.77
C MET A 235 -7.11 -5.25 -18.16
N ILE A 236 -7.85 -5.97 -19.00
CA ILE A 236 -8.89 -6.90 -18.57
C ILE A 236 -8.39 -8.33 -18.75
N ILE A 237 -8.13 -9.00 -17.63
CA ILE A 237 -7.81 -10.43 -17.63
C ILE A 237 -9.07 -11.21 -18.06
N PRO A 238 -9.00 -12.06 -19.09
CA PRO A 238 -10.15 -12.82 -19.57
C PRO A 238 -10.62 -13.83 -18.51
N LYS A 239 -11.93 -14.06 -18.47
CA LYS A 239 -12.50 -15.11 -17.60
C LYS A 239 -11.99 -16.49 -18.05
N PRO A 240 -11.53 -17.34 -17.13
CA PRO A 240 -11.07 -18.68 -17.47
C PRO A 240 -12.16 -19.52 -18.14
N THR A 241 -11.75 -20.39 -19.05
CA THR A 241 -12.57 -21.35 -19.76
C THR A 241 -12.09 -22.78 -19.46
N ALA A 242 -12.80 -23.79 -19.96
CA ALA A 242 -12.41 -25.19 -19.76
C ALA A 242 -11.02 -25.53 -20.35
N THR A 243 -10.51 -24.72 -21.29
CA THR A 243 -9.19 -24.90 -21.91
C THR A 243 -8.12 -24.00 -21.31
N SER A 244 -8.44 -23.20 -20.28
CA SER A 244 -7.48 -22.30 -19.66
C SER A 244 -6.43 -23.08 -18.87
N THR A 245 -5.19 -22.66 -19.03
CA THR A 245 -4.05 -23.19 -18.27
C THR A 245 -4.13 -22.75 -16.80
N GLN A 246 -3.48 -23.49 -15.91
CA GLN A 246 -3.40 -23.11 -14.49
C GLN A 246 -2.81 -21.71 -14.30
N ASN A 247 -1.85 -21.31 -15.13
CA ASN A 247 -1.25 -19.98 -15.07
C ASN A 247 -2.27 -18.87 -15.38
N GLU A 248 -3.12 -19.06 -16.40
CA GLU A 248 -4.19 -18.11 -16.73
C GLU A 248 -5.26 -18.04 -15.63
N ILE A 249 -5.59 -19.19 -15.03
CA ILE A 249 -6.49 -19.25 -13.87
C ILE A 249 -5.89 -18.49 -12.69
N SER A 250 -4.61 -18.69 -12.38
CA SER A 250 -3.91 -17.98 -11.30
C SER A 250 -3.88 -16.47 -11.53
N LYS A 251 -3.69 -15.99 -12.77
CA LYS A 251 -3.80 -14.56 -13.10
C LYS A 251 -5.19 -14.01 -12.80
N TYR A 252 -6.24 -14.74 -13.19
CA TYR A 252 -7.62 -14.33 -12.93
C TYR A 252 -7.99 -14.39 -11.44
N LEU A 253 -7.48 -15.37 -10.68
CA LEU A 253 -7.64 -15.44 -9.23
C LEU A 253 -7.04 -14.21 -8.52
N THR A 254 -5.89 -13.71 -9.02
CA THR A 254 -5.26 -12.49 -8.50
C THR A 254 -6.04 -11.23 -8.89
N LEU A 255 -6.43 -11.10 -10.16
CA LEU A 255 -7.16 -9.93 -10.66
C LEU A 255 -8.27 -10.38 -11.63
N PRO A 256 -9.52 -10.50 -11.16
CA PRO A 256 -10.59 -11.15 -11.93
C PRO A 256 -11.23 -10.22 -12.98
N GLY A 257 -10.43 -9.65 -13.88
CA GLY A 257 -10.88 -8.84 -15.01
C GLY A 257 -11.91 -7.78 -14.62
N THR A 258 -13.02 -7.73 -15.37
CA THR A 258 -14.14 -6.79 -15.11
C THR A 258 -14.79 -7.00 -13.74
N ALA A 259 -14.78 -8.22 -13.19
CA ALA A 259 -15.36 -8.51 -11.88
C ALA A 259 -14.65 -7.77 -10.75
N SER A 260 -13.36 -7.46 -10.89
CA SER A 260 -12.60 -6.65 -9.93
C SER A 260 -13.23 -5.27 -9.73
N TYR A 261 -13.70 -4.64 -10.82
CA TYR A 261 -14.24 -3.27 -10.86
C TYR A 261 -15.64 -3.13 -10.28
N VAL A 262 -16.39 -4.23 -10.19
CA VAL A 262 -17.70 -4.27 -9.52
C VAL A 262 -17.61 -4.80 -8.09
N ALA A 263 -16.42 -5.21 -7.65
CA ALA A 263 -16.20 -5.86 -6.36
C ALA A 263 -15.06 -5.18 -5.56
N GLY A 264 -13.98 -5.92 -5.28
CA GLY A 264 -12.96 -5.56 -4.30
C GLY A 264 -12.14 -4.31 -4.58
N ILE A 265 -11.93 -3.89 -5.84
CA ILE A 265 -10.97 -2.82 -6.14
C ILE A 265 -11.34 -1.48 -5.49
N TRP A 266 -12.63 -1.19 -5.37
CA TRP A 266 -13.12 0.04 -4.72
C TRP A 266 -12.96 -0.02 -3.21
N ILE A 267 -13.21 -1.19 -2.61
CA ILE A 267 -13.07 -1.39 -1.17
C ILE A 267 -11.59 -1.22 -0.78
N ILE A 268 -10.68 -1.81 -1.56
CA ILE A 268 -9.23 -1.65 -1.38
C ILE A 268 -8.86 -0.16 -1.38
N ASN A 269 -9.23 0.55 -2.44
CA ASN A 269 -8.79 1.92 -2.65
C ASN A 269 -9.45 2.90 -1.68
N LEU A 270 -10.77 2.83 -1.49
CA LEU A 270 -11.47 3.75 -0.60
C LEU A 270 -11.13 3.50 0.88
N ASN A 271 -10.89 2.25 1.26
CA ASN A 271 -10.38 1.95 2.60
C ASN A 271 -8.95 2.49 2.80
N TYR A 272 -8.06 2.28 1.83
CA TYR A 272 -6.68 2.73 1.93
C TYR A 272 -6.54 4.26 1.93
N TRP A 273 -7.19 4.95 0.99
CA TRP A 273 -7.06 6.41 0.84
C TRP A 273 -8.02 7.22 1.71
N GLY A 274 -9.18 6.66 2.04
CA GLY A 274 -10.23 7.33 2.80
C GLY A 274 -10.14 7.05 4.30
N CYS A 275 -9.90 5.80 4.68
CA CYS A 275 -10.09 5.33 6.07
C CYS A 275 -8.79 4.95 6.80
N ASN A 276 -7.64 4.95 6.13
CA ASN A 276 -6.38 4.58 6.75
C ASN A 276 -5.79 5.77 7.55
N GLN A 277 -5.48 5.53 8.82
CA GLN A 277 -4.87 6.53 9.70
C GLN A 277 -3.62 7.18 9.11
N TYR A 278 -2.68 6.38 8.59
CA TYR A 278 -1.38 6.88 8.15
C TYR A 278 -1.47 7.77 6.90
N ILE A 279 -2.44 7.50 6.03
CA ILE A 279 -2.61 8.19 4.75
C ILE A 279 -3.50 9.42 4.93
N THR A 280 -4.73 9.23 5.40
CA THR A 280 -5.74 10.30 5.50
C THR A 280 -5.27 11.44 6.41
N GLN A 281 -4.53 11.14 7.48
CA GLN A 281 -4.09 12.13 8.47
C GLN A 281 -3.26 13.27 7.86
N ARG A 282 -2.49 13.03 6.79
CA ARG A 282 -1.66 14.06 6.15
C ARG A 282 -2.47 15.22 5.58
N ALA A 283 -3.74 14.99 5.26
CA ALA A 283 -4.65 16.01 4.74
C ALA A 283 -5.50 16.69 5.83
N LEU A 284 -5.56 16.13 7.05
CA LEU A 284 -6.45 16.62 8.11
C LEU A 284 -5.93 17.88 8.82
N GLY A 285 -4.64 18.20 8.68
CA GLY A 285 -4.02 19.39 9.28
C GLY A 285 -4.10 20.67 8.45
N ALA A 286 -4.76 20.63 7.29
CA ALA A 286 -4.86 21.75 6.35
C ALA A 286 -6.32 22.23 6.19
N ASP A 287 -6.49 23.44 5.65
CA ASP A 287 -7.82 23.91 5.25
C ASP A 287 -8.38 23.05 4.11
N LEU A 288 -9.71 23.08 3.95
CA LEU A 288 -10.41 22.21 3.01
C LEU A 288 -9.94 22.37 1.56
N GLN A 289 -9.65 23.59 1.11
CA GLN A 289 -9.23 23.84 -0.27
C GLN A 289 -7.83 23.27 -0.51
N THR A 290 -6.92 23.52 0.44
CA THR A 290 -5.54 23.02 0.37
C THR A 290 -5.49 21.49 0.45
N ALA A 291 -6.24 20.89 1.38
CA ALA A 291 -6.36 19.44 1.52
C ALA A 291 -6.90 18.78 0.25
N ARG A 292 -8.00 19.31 -0.31
CA ARG A 292 -8.59 18.84 -1.57
C ARG A 292 -7.63 18.90 -2.74
N THR A 293 -6.99 20.04 -2.92
CA THR A 293 -6.06 20.26 -4.03
C THR A 293 -4.86 19.34 -3.90
N GLY A 294 -4.34 19.13 -2.68
CA GLY A 294 -3.25 18.18 -2.43
C GLY A 294 -3.62 16.73 -2.73
N ILE A 295 -4.83 16.29 -2.34
CA ILE A 295 -5.30 14.93 -2.61
C ILE A 295 -5.53 14.70 -4.11
N LEU A 296 -6.09 15.68 -4.82
CA LEU A 296 -6.24 15.60 -6.27
C LEU A 296 -4.89 15.61 -6.99
N PHE A 297 -3.93 16.40 -6.52
CA PHE A 297 -2.57 16.37 -7.03
C PHE A 297 -1.91 14.99 -6.81
N ALA A 298 -2.10 14.36 -5.65
CA ALA A 298 -1.68 12.97 -5.44
C ALA A 298 -2.38 12.02 -6.42
N GLY A 299 -3.69 12.19 -6.65
CA GLY A 299 -4.44 11.40 -7.64
C GLY A 299 -3.88 11.54 -9.06
N PHE A 300 -3.42 12.73 -9.43
CA PHE A 300 -2.74 12.93 -10.71
C PHE A 300 -1.38 12.23 -10.77
N LEU A 301 -0.55 12.37 -9.72
CA LEU A 301 0.75 11.69 -9.64
C LEU A 301 0.62 10.16 -9.67
N LYS A 302 -0.48 9.61 -9.16
CA LYS A 302 -0.78 8.17 -9.24
C LYS A 302 -0.83 7.63 -10.66
N LEU A 303 -1.21 8.45 -11.64
CA LEU A 303 -1.24 8.04 -13.05
C LEU A 303 0.15 7.70 -13.59
N LEU A 304 1.21 8.31 -13.03
CA LEU A 304 2.60 8.07 -13.40
C LEU A 304 3.19 6.81 -12.74
N MET A 305 2.65 6.38 -11.60
CA MET A 305 3.23 5.31 -10.79
C MET A 305 3.45 3.99 -11.55
N PRO A 306 2.51 3.49 -12.39
CA PRO A 306 2.74 2.27 -13.17
C PRO A 306 3.96 2.34 -14.09
N VAL A 307 4.33 3.52 -14.59
CA VAL A 307 5.57 3.68 -15.38
C VAL A 307 6.80 3.42 -14.52
N ILE A 308 6.77 3.85 -13.25
CA ILE A 308 7.91 3.77 -12.33
C ILE A 308 8.07 2.37 -11.72
N VAL A 309 6.96 1.74 -11.31
CA VAL A 309 7.01 0.55 -10.46
C VAL A 309 6.44 -0.72 -11.10
N MET A 310 5.80 -0.66 -12.26
CA MET A 310 5.23 -1.84 -12.92
C MET A 310 5.94 -2.15 -14.24
N LEU A 311 6.24 -1.12 -15.05
CA LEU A 311 6.88 -1.30 -16.35
C LEU A 311 8.25 -2.01 -16.28
N PRO A 312 9.11 -1.77 -15.26
CA PRO A 312 10.31 -2.58 -15.06
C PRO A 312 10.02 -4.09 -14.90
N GLY A 313 8.90 -4.45 -14.25
CA GLY A 313 8.46 -5.83 -14.12
C GLY A 313 8.11 -6.49 -15.45
N ILE A 314 7.41 -5.76 -16.34
CA ILE A 314 7.10 -6.24 -17.70
C ILE A 314 8.38 -6.43 -18.51
N ALA A 315 9.31 -5.48 -18.40
CA ALA A 315 10.63 -5.60 -19.03
C ALA A 315 11.39 -6.84 -18.53
N ALA A 316 11.36 -7.08 -17.22
CA ALA A 316 11.95 -8.27 -16.62
C ALA A 316 11.32 -9.57 -17.14
N PHE A 317 10.00 -9.60 -17.32
CA PHE A 317 9.30 -10.75 -17.89
C PHE A 317 9.76 -11.05 -19.32
N VAL A 318 9.80 -10.05 -20.19
CA VAL A 318 10.22 -10.22 -21.59
C VAL A 318 11.69 -10.66 -21.67
N LEU A 319 12.57 -10.06 -20.87
CA LEU A 319 13.98 -10.47 -20.81
C LEU A 319 14.14 -11.89 -20.27
N TYR A 320 13.40 -12.26 -19.22
CA TYR A 320 13.47 -13.59 -18.60
C TYR A 320 12.98 -14.69 -19.54
N LYS A 321 11.79 -14.51 -20.14
CA LYS A 321 11.20 -15.48 -21.08
C LYS A 321 12.11 -15.75 -22.29
N ASN A 322 12.92 -14.77 -22.69
CA ASN A 322 13.85 -14.87 -23.82
C ASN A 322 15.30 -15.19 -23.40
N GLY A 323 15.54 -15.64 -22.17
CA GLY A 323 16.87 -16.07 -21.72
C GLY A 323 17.88 -14.94 -21.48
N HIS A 324 17.44 -13.68 -21.48
CA HIS A 324 18.27 -12.50 -21.26
C HIS A 324 18.36 -12.06 -19.79
N LEU A 325 17.71 -12.79 -18.86
CA LEU A 325 17.71 -12.50 -17.42
C LEU A 325 17.95 -13.76 -16.55
N PRO A 326 19.06 -14.51 -16.72
CA PRO A 326 19.34 -15.71 -15.93
C PRO A 326 19.59 -15.43 -14.44
N GLN A 327 19.92 -14.19 -14.07
CA GLN A 327 20.22 -13.76 -12.71
C GLN A 327 18.97 -13.48 -11.84
N LEU A 328 17.76 -13.78 -12.31
CA LEU A 328 16.54 -13.59 -11.55
C LEU A 328 16.48 -14.56 -10.36
N VAL A 329 16.48 -14.02 -9.14
CA VAL A 329 16.35 -14.78 -7.89
C VAL A 329 15.13 -14.26 -7.13
N GLY A 330 14.36 -15.16 -6.50
CA GLY A 330 13.19 -14.79 -5.69
C GLY A 330 11.86 -14.73 -6.45
N GLY A 331 11.77 -15.41 -7.60
CA GLY A 331 10.54 -15.47 -8.40
C GLY A 331 10.12 -14.11 -8.93
N LYS A 332 8.80 -13.89 -9.08
CA LYS A 332 8.26 -12.64 -9.65
C LYS A 332 8.66 -11.40 -8.85
N ASP A 333 8.70 -11.49 -7.52
CA ASP A 333 9.06 -10.35 -6.66
C ASP A 333 10.56 -10.00 -6.76
N GLY A 334 11.39 -10.89 -7.31
CA GLY A 334 12.78 -10.60 -7.67
C GLY A 334 12.96 -9.77 -8.94
N ALA A 335 11.89 -9.54 -9.71
CA ALA A 335 11.95 -8.92 -11.04
C ALA A 335 12.59 -7.53 -11.02
N TYR A 336 12.19 -6.67 -10.07
CA TYR A 336 12.73 -5.31 -9.97
C TYR A 336 14.24 -5.34 -9.69
N SER A 337 14.66 -6.15 -8.71
CA SER A 337 16.07 -6.33 -8.37
C SER A 337 16.90 -6.86 -9.53
N ALA A 338 16.36 -7.81 -10.29
CA ALA A 338 17.04 -8.36 -11.46
C ALA A 338 17.28 -7.28 -12.52
N ILE A 339 16.34 -6.36 -12.74
CA ILE A 339 16.53 -5.22 -13.65
C ILE A 339 17.61 -4.25 -13.17
N LEU A 340 17.66 -3.97 -11.86
CA LEU A 340 18.69 -3.10 -11.27
C LEU A 340 20.12 -3.63 -11.53
N THR A 341 20.30 -4.92 -11.82
CA THR A 341 21.61 -5.49 -12.18
C THR A 341 22.18 -4.94 -13.50
N PHE A 342 21.33 -4.40 -14.38
CA PHE A 342 21.74 -3.75 -15.63
C PHE A 342 22.13 -2.28 -15.47
N LEU A 343 21.94 -1.70 -14.29
CA LEU A 343 22.39 -0.33 -14.04
C LEU A 343 23.92 -0.25 -14.16
N PRO A 344 24.45 0.86 -14.72
CA PRO A 344 25.89 1.08 -14.76
C PRO A 344 26.45 1.19 -13.34
N THR A 345 27.76 0.98 -13.22
CA THR A 345 28.50 1.15 -11.96
C THR A 345 28.22 2.51 -11.33
N GLY A 346 28.07 2.54 -10.01
CA GLY A 346 27.68 3.73 -9.25
C GLY A 346 26.17 3.89 -9.14
N LEU A 347 25.42 3.81 -10.26
CA LEU A 347 23.94 3.83 -10.20
C LEU A 347 23.39 2.55 -9.56
N LYS A 348 24.05 1.41 -9.75
CA LYS A 348 23.73 0.16 -9.06
C LYS A 348 23.87 0.31 -7.54
N GLY A 349 25.01 0.83 -7.06
CA GLY A 349 25.24 1.13 -5.64
C GLY A 349 24.22 2.12 -5.06
N LEU A 350 23.94 3.21 -5.78
CA LEU A 350 22.94 4.21 -5.38
C LEU A 350 21.54 3.58 -5.25
N SER A 351 21.15 2.72 -6.20
CA SER A 351 19.82 2.09 -6.22
C SER A 351 19.65 1.11 -5.06
N ILE A 352 20.69 0.33 -4.72
CA ILE A 352 20.68 -0.53 -3.53
C ILE A 352 20.56 0.31 -2.28
N ALA A 353 21.31 1.41 -2.17
CA ALA A 353 21.25 2.29 -1.01
C ALA A 353 19.87 2.91 -0.83
N ALA A 354 19.28 3.43 -1.92
CA ALA A 354 17.94 3.99 -1.93
C ALA A 354 16.86 2.95 -1.57
N LEU A 355 16.96 1.75 -2.14
CA LEU A 355 16.03 0.65 -1.88
C LEU A 355 16.12 0.17 -0.42
N THR A 356 17.33 -0.07 0.10
CA THR A 356 17.56 -0.43 1.51
C THR A 356 17.00 0.63 2.44
N ALA A 357 17.29 1.90 2.17
CA ALA A 357 16.72 2.98 2.96
C ALA A 357 15.19 2.98 2.89
N ALA A 358 14.57 2.68 1.74
CA ALA A 358 13.12 2.73 1.55
C ALA A 358 12.42 1.62 2.33
N ILE A 359 13.01 0.43 2.32
CA ILE A 359 12.57 -0.71 3.12
C ILE A 359 12.67 -0.36 4.60
N VAL A 360 13.82 0.14 5.06
CA VAL A 360 14.05 0.48 6.48
C VAL A 360 13.11 1.58 6.96
N ALA A 361 12.89 2.62 6.15
CA ALA A 361 11.94 3.69 6.46
C ALA A 361 10.51 3.16 6.56
N SER A 362 10.10 2.28 5.63
CA SER A 362 8.78 1.63 5.65
C SER A 362 8.58 0.76 6.89
N LEU A 363 9.58 -0.07 7.23
CA LEU A 363 9.59 -0.90 8.45
C LEU A 363 9.47 -0.02 9.70
N ALA A 364 10.28 1.04 9.79
CA ALA A 364 10.27 1.95 10.93
C ALA A 364 8.92 2.70 11.07
N GLY A 365 8.34 3.16 9.96
CA GLY A 365 7.02 3.80 9.95
C GLY A 365 5.91 2.86 10.45
N LYS A 366 5.94 1.59 10.03
CA LYS A 366 4.98 0.56 10.51
C LYS A 366 5.20 0.22 11.98
N LEU A 367 6.45 0.00 12.41
CA LEU A 367 6.80 -0.27 13.82
C LEU A 367 6.34 0.85 14.75
N ASN A 368 6.56 2.11 14.34
CA ASN A 368 6.10 3.26 15.11
C ASN A 368 4.56 3.34 15.17
N SER A 369 3.87 3.00 14.08
CA SER A 369 2.40 2.95 14.08
C SER A 369 1.88 1.87 15.01
N ILE A 370 2.46 0.67 14.97
CA ILE A 370 2.14 -0.44 15.89
C ILE A 370 2.36 -0.01 17.34
N SER A 371 3.52 0.59 17.62
CA SER A 371 3.87 1.12 18.95
C SER A 371 2.86 2.14 19.46
N THR A 372 2.46 3.08 18.61
CA THR A 372 1.52 4.16 18.95
C THR A 372 0.11 3.60 19.21
N ILE A 373 -0.40 2.75 18.31
CA ILE A 373 -1.72 2.12 18.46
C ILE A 373 -1.76 1.29 19.74
N PHE A 374 -0.75 0.45 19.98
CA PHE A 374 -0.73 -0.38 21.18
C PHE A 374 -0.61 0.47 22.45
N THR A 375 0.28 1.47 22.49
CA THR A 375 0.47 2.28 23.70
C THR A 375 -0.72 3.18 24.02
N LEU A 376 -1.25 3.90 23.03
CA LEU A 376 -2.27 4.92 23.25
C LEU A 376 -3.69 4.35 23.21
N ASP A 377 -3.97 3.44 22.28
CA ASP A 377 -5.34 2.93 22.08
C ASP A 377 -5.64 1.66 22.85
N VAL A 378 -4.62 0.91 23.25
CA VAL A 378 -4.78 -0.34 24.01
C VAL A 378 -4.26 -0.18 25.45
N TYR A 379 -2.96 0.06 25.64
CA TYR A 379 -2.31 0.05 26.94
C TYR A 379 -2.81 1.16 27.87
N SER A 380 -2.76 2.42 27.42
CA SER A 380 -3.12 3.58 28.25
C SER A 380 -4.60 3.63 28.61
N LYS A 381 -5.47 3.01 27.81
CA LYS A 381 -6.93 3.01 28.00
C LYS A 381 -7.40 1.83 28.86
N TYR A 382 -6.82 0.64 28.64
CA TYR A 382 -7.36 -0.61 29.18
C TYR A 382 -6.44 -1.34 30.16
N PHE A 383 -5.12 -1.18 30.06
CA PHE A 383 -4.18 -1.86 30.98
C PHE A 383 -3.76 -0.98 32.14
N LYS A 384 -3.36 0.27 31.87
CA LYS A 384 -2.92 1.20 32.92
C LYS A 384 -3.36 2.63 32.60
N LYS A 385 -4.48 3.03 33.22
CA LYS A 385 -5.03 4.39 33.13
C LYS A 385 -4.08 5.37 33.82
N ASN A 386 -3.98 6.59 33.28
CA ASN A 386 -3.11 7.67 33.79
C ASN A 386 -1.62 7.28 33.90
N THR A 387 -1.11 6.54 32.91
CA THR A 387 0.31 6.20 32.85
C THR A 387 1.16 7.43 32.58
N ASP A 388 2.29 7.56 33.29
CA ASP A 388 3.28 8.60 33.04
C ASP A 388 3.91 8.48 31.65
N GLN A 389 4.29 9.61 31.06
CA GLN A 389 4.84 9.64 29.69
C GLN A 389 6.07 8.75 29.53
N ARG A 390 6.90 8.61 30.58
CA ARG A 390 8.12 7.81 30.53
C ARG A 390 7.80 6.32 30.38
N ASN A 391 6.83 5.81 31.15
CA ASN A 391 6.39 4.43 31.03
C ASN A 391 5.71 4.14 29.69
N LEU A 392 4.94 5.08 29.12
CA LEU A 392 4.39 4.94 27.76
C LEU A 392 5.50 4.77 26.71
N VAL A 393 6.59 5.53 26.81
CA VAL A 393 7.75 5.39 25.92
C VAL A 393 8.41 4.01 26.07
N TYR A 394 8.57 3.50 27.30
CA TYR A 394 9.14 2.16 27.52
C TYR A 394 8.27 1.05 26.91
N VAL A 395 6.95 1.10 27.14
CA VAL A 395 6.00 0.14 26.54
C VAL A 395 6.04 0.25 25.02
N GLY A 396 6.12 1.46 24.48
CA GLY A 396 6.23 1.70 23.05
C GLY A 396 7.48 1.04 22.44
N ARG A 397 8.64 1.21 23.08
CA ARG A 397 9.90 0.58 22.63
C ARG A 397 9.86 -0.95 22.75
N ALA A 398 9.27 -1.49 23.82
CA ALA A 398 9.08 -2.93 23.97
C ALA A 398 8.18 -3.51 22.87
N THR A 399 7.12 -2.77 22.50
CA THR A 399 6.21 -3.14 21.41
C THR A 399 6.93 -3.20 20.06
N VAL A 400 7.82 -2.24 19.79
CA VAL A 400 8.66 -2.25 18.56
C VAL A 400 9.53 -3.50 18.51
N ILE A 401 10.23 -3.81 19.60
CA ILE A 401 11.10 -5.00 19.68
C ILE A 401 10.30 -6.28 19.46
N LEU A 402 9.16 -6.42 20.14
CA LEU A 402 8.30 -7.59 20.02
C LEU A 402 7.74 -7.73 18.60
N GLY A 403 7.22 -6.65 18.01
CA GLY A 403 6.70 -6.67 16.64
C GLY A 403 7.75 -7.11 15.63
N LEU A 404 9.01 -6.67 15.80
CA LEU A 404 10.11 -7.08 14.94
C LEU A 404 10.50 -8.54 15.12
N ILE A 405 10.57 -9.04 16.36
CA ILE A 405 10.83 -10.46 16.65
C ILE A 405 9.76 -11.33 15.97
N LEU A 406 8.48 -10.95 16.10
CA LEU A 406 7.39 -11.65 15.43
C LEU A 406 7.56 -11.61 13.90
N ALA A 407 7.87 -10.44 13.33
CA ALA A 407 8.07 -10.33 11.88
C ALA A 407 9.20 -11.25 11.38
N VAL A 408 10.35 -11.28 12.05
CA VAL A 408 11.46 -12.19 11.70
C VAL A 408 11.02 -13.64 11.85
N MET A 409 10.37 -14.01 12.95
CA MET A 409 9.92 -15.38 13.21
C MET A 409 8.96 -15.90 12.12
N PHE A 410 7.96 -15.10 11.73
CA PHE A 410 6.98 -15.49 10.71
C PHE A 410 7.54 -15.48 9.29
N THR A 411 8.56 -14.65 9.01
CA THR A 411 9.16 -14.56 7.68
C THR A 411 10.35 -15.48 7.49
N TRP A 412 10.95 -16.01 8.57
CA TRP A 412 12.16 -16.82 8.52
C TRP A 412 12.03 -18.00 7.55
N THR A 413 10.97 -18.80 7.68
CA THR A 413 10.69 -19.93 6.78
C THR A 413 9.56 -19.62 5.81
N ASP A 414 9.23 -18.35 5.60
CA ASP A 414 8.02 -17.92 4.89
C ASP A 414 6.76 -18.64 5.40
N LEU A 415 6.57 -18.69 6.73
CA LEU A 415 5.47 -19.44 7.38
C LEU A 415 4.08 -18.95 6.93
N LEU A 416 4.00 -17.71 6.47
CA LEU A 416 2.77 -17.07 6.00
C LEU A 416 2.53 -17.28 4.49
N GLY A 417 3.45 -17.92 3.76
CA GLY A 417 3.32 -18.18 2.32
C GLY A 417 3.36 -16.92 1.45
N ILE A 418 4.11 -15.89 1.89
CA ILE A 418 4.24 -14.61 1.19
C ILE A 418 4.89 -14.82 -0.17
N GLY A 419 5.97 -15.61 -0.24
CA GLY A 419 6.68 -15.88 -1.49
C GLY A 419 5.88 -16.70 -2.50
N GLY A 420 4.95 -17.54 -2.02
CA GLY A 420 4.13 -18.42 -2.87
C GLY A 420 3.14 -17.65 -3.75
N VAL A 421 2.46 -16.66 -3.18
CA VAL A 421 1.54 -15.77 -3.93
C VAL A 421 2.19 -14.45 -4.37
N GLY A 422 3.34 -14.16 -3.77
CA GLY A 422 4.10 -12.92 -3.84
C GLY A 422 3.50 -11.75 -3.05
N GLY A 423 4.37 -10.88 -2.57
CA GLY A 423 4.07 -9.99 -1.44
C GLY A 423 2.99 -8.96 -1.71
N PHE A 424 2.85 -8.44 -2.93
CA PHE A 424 1.76 -7.51 -3.24
C PHE A 424 0.39 -8.19 -3.15
N THR A 425 0.22 -9.32 -3.84
CA THR A 425 -1.02 -10.11 -3.76
C THR A 425 -1.33 -10.56 -2.35
N TYR A 426 -0.30 -11.00 -1.59
CA TYR A 426 -0.45 -11.31 -0.16
C TYR A 426 -1.02 -10.13 0.63
N ILE A 427 -0.39 -8.95 0.53
CA ILE A 427 -0.84 -7.75 1.24
C ILE A 427 -2.28 -7.41 0.88
N GLN A 428 -2.63 -7.45 -0.41
CA GLN A 428 -3.97 -7.13 -0.88
C GLN A 428 -5.03 -8.14 -0.42
N LYS A 429 -4.75 -9.45 -0.50
CA LYS A 429 -5.67 -10.53 -0.10
C LYS A 429 -5.97 -10.46 1.39
N TYR A 430 -4.95 -10.39 2.24
CA TYR A 430 -5.13 -10.43 3.70
C TYR A 430 -5.59 -9.11 4.30
N THR A 431 -5.23 -7.96 3.71
CA THR A 431 -5.91 -6.68 4.02
C THR A 431 -7.38 -6.75 3.63
N GLY A 432 -7.69 -7.50 2.57
CA GLY A 432 -9.03 -7.82 2.10
C GLY A 432 -9.92 -8.56 3.11
N PHE A 433 -9.34 -9.18 4.13
CA PHE A 433 -10.14 -9.85 5.16
C PHE A 433 -10.75 -8.87 6.15
N ILE A 434 -10.11 -7.72 6.34
CA ILE A 434 -10.52 -6.71 7.32
C ILE A 434 -11.23 -5.55 6.63
N SER A 435 -10.73 -5.11 5.47
CA SER A 435 -11.20 -3.91 4.78
C SER A 435 -12.70 -3.85 4.46
N PRO A 436 -13.44 -4.94 4.17
CA PRO A 436 -14.89 -4.88 3.97
C PRO A 436 -15.64 -4.34 5.19
N GLY A 437 -15.33 -4.88 6.36
CA GLY A 437 -15.97 -4.48 7.62
C GLY A 437 -15.63 -3.04 7.99
N VAL A 438 -14.35 -2.69 7.85
CA VAL A 438 -13.84 -1.34 8.12
C VAL A 438 -14.45 -0.33 7.17
N PHE A 439 -14.48 -0.61 5.87
CA PHE A 439 -15.02 0.35 4.92
C PHE A 439 -16.52 0.54 5.13
N ALA A 440 -17.27 -0.53 5.39
CA ALA A 440 -18.71 -0.47 5.67
C ALA A 440 -19.04 0.42 6.88
N MET A 441 -18.30 0.28 7.98
CA MET A 441 -18.50 1.14 9.15
C MET A 441 -18.11 2.60 8.90
N PHE A 442 -17.07 2.88 8.13
CA PHE A 442 -16.72 4.27 7.80
C PHE A 442 -17.75 4.91 6.87
N ILE A 443 -18.12 4.25 5.76
CA ILE A 443 -19.04 4.83 4.77
C ILE A 443 -20.44 5.05 5.36
N LEU A 444 -20.97 4.07 6.11
CA LEU A 444 -22.26 4.22 6.80
C LEU A 444 -22.16 5.24 7.94
N GLY A 445 -21.05 5.27 8.66
CA GLY A 445 -20.78 6.27 9.70
C GLY A 445 -20.79 7.70 9.17
N MET A 446 -20.19 7.94 8.00
CA MET A 446 -20.16 9.26 7.38
C MET A 446 -21.52 9.67 6.84
N PHE A 447 -22.16 8.79 6.05
CA PHE A 447 -23.25 9.20 5.16
C PHE A 447 -24.64 8.73 5.59
N TRP A 448 -24.75 7.80 6.54
CA TRP A 448 -26.04 7.29 6.99
C TRP A 448 -26.29 7.60 8.47
N LYS A 449 -27.24 8.52 8.70
CA LYS A 449 -27.55 9.04 10.04
C LYS A 449 -28.08 7.98 11.01
N ARG A 450 -28.55 6.83 10.51
CA ARG A 450 -29.11 5.75 11.34
C ARG A 450 -28.06 4.85 11.97
N THR A 451 -26.85 4.77 11.41
CA THR A 451 -25.90 3.72 11.81
C THR A 451 -25.59 3.79 13.30
N THR A 452 -25.72 2.66 13.99
CA THR A 452 -25.51 2.54 15.43
C THR A 452 -24.13 1.97 15.75
N GLY A 453 -23.67 2.16 16.99
CA GLY A 453 -22.42 1.55 17.45
C GLY A 453 -22.47 0.02 17.43
N SER A 454 -23.61 -0.57 17.81
CA SER A 454 -23.81 -2.03 17.74
C SER A 454 -23.74 -2.55 16.31
N ALA A 455 -24.32 -1.83 15.33
CA ALA A 455 -24.18 -2.16 13.93
C ALA A 455 -22.72 -2.10 13.47
N ALA A 456 -21.94 -1.11 13.92
CA ALA A 456 -20.51 -1.00 13.58
C ALA A 456 -19.69 -2.17 14.15
N ILE A 457 -19.95 -2.58 15.40
CA ILE A 457 -19.28 -3.75 16.02
C ILE A 457 -19.60 -5.03 15.24
N VAL A 458 -20.90 -5.27 14.97
CA VAL A 458 -21.29 -6.44 14.18
C VAL A 458 -20.70 -6.36 12.79
N GLY A 459 -20.67 -5.17 12.18
CA GLY A 459 -20.14 -4.96 10.85
C GLY A 459 -18.67 -5.36 10.70
N VAL A 460 -17.80 -4.92 11.62
CA VAL A 460 -16.38 -5.26 11.56
C VAL A 460 -16.11 -6.74 11.85
N ILE A 461 -16.80 -7.33 12.84
CA ILE A 461 -16.64 -8.75 13.18
C ILE A 461 -17.21 -9.64 12.08
N ALA A 462 -18.44 -9.39 11.65
CA ALA A 462 -19.07 -10.15 10.58
C ALA A 462 -18.32 -9.95 9.25
N GLY A 463 -17.82 -8.75 8.94
CA GLY A 463 -17.02 -8.53 7.74
C GLY A 463 -15.73 -9.36 7.71
N PHE A 464 -15.07 -9.50 8.85
CA PHE A 464 -13.93 -10.42 8.98
C PHE A 464 -14.35 -11.87 8.79
N LEU A 465 -15.37 -12.33 9.52
CA LEU A 465 -15.84 -13.73 9.45
C LEU A 465 -16.38 -14.09 8.06
N LEU A 466 -17.11 -13.20 7.41
CA LEU A 466 -17.60 -13.37 6.04
C LEU A 466 -16.42 -13.45 5.06
N SER A 467 -15.38 -12.64 5.25
CA SER A 467 -14.20 -12.71 4.38
C SER A 467 -13.45 -14.03 4.54
N VAL A 468 -13.30 -14.52 5.77
CA VAL A 468 -12.76 -15.86 6.02
C VAL A 468 -13.67 -16.93 5.40
N PHE A 469 -14.98 -16.82 5.59
CA PHE A 469 -15.95 -17.75 5.01
C PHE A 469 -15.83 -17.80 3.48
N PHE A 470 -15.90 -16.67 2.79
CA PHE A 470 -15.82 -16.64 1.33
C PHE A 470 -14.46 -17.11 0.80
N ASN A 471 -13.34 -16.76 1.45
CA ASN A 471 -12.02 -17.19 0.97
C ASN A 471 -11.74 -18.67 1.24
N GLU A 472 -12.09 -19.18 2.42
CA GLU A 472 -11.58 -20.48 2.89
C GLU A 472 -12.64 -21.60 2.89
N PHE A 473 -13.93 -21.26 3.01
CA PHE A 473 -14.99 -22.26 3.27
C PHE A 473 -16.11 -22.26 2.23
N ALA A 474 -16.35 -21.16 1.52
CA ALA A 474 -17.50 -21.05 0.63
C ALA A 474 -17.50 -22.09 -0.50
N PRO A 475 -16.38 -22.38 -1.21
CA PRO A 475 -16.36 -23.40 -2.26
C PRO A 475 -16.73 -24.81 -1.75
N SER A 476 -16.27 -25.17 -0.55
CA SER A 476 -16.53 -26.49 0.02
C SER A 476 -17.95 -26.62 0.60
N VAL A 477 -18.53 -25.52 1.09
CA VAL A 477 -19.85 -25.51 1.73
C VAL A 477 -20.99 -25.24 0.74
N LEU A 478 -20.80 -24.31 -0.20
CA LEU A 478 -21.84 -23.83 -1.12
C LEU A 478 -21.62 -24.31 -2.56
N GLY A 479 -20.50 -24.97 -2.85
CA GLY A 479 -20.13 -25.43 -4.18
C GLY A 479 -19.27 -24.42 -4.96
N ASN A 480 -18.68 -24.90 -6.06
CA ASN A 480 -17.71 -24.13 -6.84
C ASN A 480 -18.34 -23.14 -7.83
N ASP A 481 -19.61 -23.30 -8.18
CA ASP A 481 -20.30 -22.39 -9.09
C ASP A 481 -21.68 -22.06 -8.55
N THR A 482 -21.90 -20.78 -8.27
CA THR A 482 -23.12 -20.25 -7.66
C THR A 482 -23.53 -18.97 -8.39
N TRP A 483 -24.73 -18.48 -8.11
CA TRP A 483 -25.16 -17.18 -8.64
C TRP A 483 -24.32 -15.99 -8.10
N MET A 484 -23.61 -16.17 -6.98
CA MET A 484 -22.80 -15.13 -6.35
C MET A 484 -21.35 -15.12 -6.85
N TYR A 485 -20.80 -16.28 -7.17
CA TYR A 485 -19.39 -16.45 -7.53
C TYR A 485 -19.15 -17.75 -8.28
N THR A 486 -18.02 -17.77 -9.01
CA THR A 486 -17.39 -18.99 -9.53
C THR A 486 -16.01 -19.12 -8.89
N ALA A 487 -15.72 -20.29 -8.32
CA ALA A 487 -14.42 -20.68 -7.78
C ALA A 487 -13.64 -21.46 -8.85
N TYR A 488 -12.31 -21.30 -8.84
CA TYR A 488 -11.41 -21.92 -9.81
C TYR A 488 -10.34 -22.71 -9.10
N THR A 489 -9.71 -23.66 -9.80
CA THR A 489 -8.63 -24.45 -9.21
C THR A 489 -7.44 -23.56 -8.84
N ASN A 490 -6.91 -23.77 -7.62
CA ASN A 490 -5.76 -23.03 -7.11
C ASN A 490 -4.41 -23.68 -7.46
N GLY A 491 -4.40 -24.78 -8.20
CA GLY A 491 -3.19 -25.53 -8.56
C GLY A 491 -2.65 -26.45 -7.45
N ASN A 492 -3.21 -26.38 -6.23
CA ASN A 492 -2.80 -27.17 -5.06
C ASN A 492 -3.86 -28.21 -4.64
N GLY A 493 -4.70 -28.64 -5.58
CA GLY A 493 -5.78 -29.60 -5.34
C GLY A 493 -7.05 -29.01 -4.71
N GLY A 494 -7.16 -27.68 -4.59
CA GLY A 494 -8.33 -26.98 -4.07
C GLY A 494 -8.97 -26.03 -5.09
N PHE A 495 -10.08 -25.41 -4.66
CA PHE A 495 -10.77 -24.34 -5.40
C PHE A 495 -10.77 -23.06 -4.58
N GLU A 496 -10.54 -21.94 -5.24
CA GLU A 496 -10.53 -20.60 -4.63
C GLU A 496 -11.42 -19.64 -5.42
N ILE A 497 -12.08 -18.75 -4.71
CA ILE A 497 -12.78 -17.61 -5.30
C ILE A 497 -11.76 -16.47 -5.43
N PRO A 498 -11.74 -15.72 -6.55
CA PRO A 498 -10.90 -14.54 -6.66
C PRO A 498 -11.13 -13.58 -5.49
N PHE A 499 -10.06 -13.18 -4.78
CA PHE A 499 -10.21 -12.49 -3.49
C PHE A 499 -10.91 -11.13 -3.60
N HIS A 500 -10.88 -10.47 -4.77
CA HIS A 500 -11.66 -9.26 -5.03
C HIS A 500 -13.16 -9.52 -4.95
N ILE A 501 -13.62 -10.67 -5.46
CA ILE A 501 -15.03 -11.08 -5.41
C ILE A 501 -15.40 -11.41 -3.96
N CYS A 502 -14.55 -12.16 -3.24
CA CYS A 502 -14.73 -12.40 -1.80
C CYS A 502 -14.90 -11.09 -1.03
N MET A 503 -14.04 -10.11 -1.29
CA MET A 503 -14.09 -8.80 -0.66
C MET A 503 -15.39 -8.06 -0.96
N GLY A 504 -15.84 -8.07 -2.22
CA GLY A 504 -17.10 -7.47 -2.64
C GLY A 504 -18.32 -8.10 -1.97
N LEU A 505 -18.36 -9.45 -1.93
CA LEU A 505 -19.43 -10.20 -1.27
C LEU A 505 -19.44 -9.93 0.23
N SER A 506 -18.29 -10.05 0.91
CA SER A 506 -18.15 -9.71 2.32
C SER A 506 -18.67 -8.32 2.63
N PHE A 507 -18.27 -7.32 1.82
CA PHE A 507 -18.72 -5.95 2.02
C PHE A 507 -20.23 -5.81 1.83
N ALA A 508 -20.80 -6.41 0.78
CA ALA A 508 -22.24 -6.35 0.52
C ALA A 508 -23.04 -6.97 1.67
N PHE A 509 -22.68 -8.17 2.12
CA PHE A 509 -23.36 -8.84 3.24
C PHE A 509 -23.15 -8.09 4.56
N THR A 510 -21.96 -7.56 4.82
CA THR A 510 -21.72 -6.70 5.98
C THR A 510 -22.60 -5.45 5.95
N MET A 511 -22.69 -4.76 4.80
CA MET A 511 -23.54 -3.59 4.63
C MET A 511 -25.00 -3.93 4.92
N LEU A 512 -25.51 -5.05 4.39
CA LEU A 512 -26.89 -5.50 4.65
C LEU A 512 -27.13 -5.77 6.14
N LEU A 513 -26.21 -6.46 6.83
CA LEU A 513 -26.30 -6.72 8.26
C LEU A 513 -26.28 -5.42 9.08
N MET A 514 -25.36 -4.52 8.78
CA MET A 514 -25.25 -3.21 9.44
C MET A 514 -26.51 -2.37 9.23
N ILE A 515 -27.07 -2.40 8.01
CA ILE A 515 -28.33 -1.73 7.68
C ILE A 515 -29.47 -2.32 8.49
N GLY A 516 -29.66 -3.64 8.45
CA GLY A 516 -30.71 -4.34 9.19
C GLY A 516 -30.72 -4.01 10.68
N ILE A 517 -29.55 -4.08 11.33
CA ILE A 517 -29.41 -3.74 12.76
C ILE A 517 -29.71 -2.26 13.02
N SER A 518 -29.25 -1.37 12.14
CA SER A 518 -29.46 0.07 12.32
C SER A 518 -30.91 0.50 12.08
N LEU A 519 -31.70 -0.27 11.32
CA LEU A 519 -33.14 0.01 11.11
C LEU A 519 -33.96 -0.17 12.39
N ALA A 520 -33.53 -1.03 13.31
CA ALA A 520 -34.11 -1.19 14.65
C ALA A 520 -33.70 -0.06 15.61
N GLY A 521 -32.68 0.73 15.25
CA GLY A 521 -32.21 1.89 16.01
C GLY A 521 -32.98 3.18 15.72
N PRO A 522 -32.53 4.31 16.29
CA PRO A 522 -33.18 5.61 16.08
C PRO A 522 -33.09 6.05 14.62
N LYS A 523 -34.12 6.77 14.12
CA LYS A 523 -34.13 7.28 12.74
C LYS A 523 -32.96 8.25 12.46
N VAL A 524 -32.55 8.98 13.48
CA VAL A 524 -31.36 9.85 13.48
C VAL A 524 -30.60 9.51 14.74
N ASN A 525 -29.40 8.97 14.59
CA ASN A 525 -28.54 8.68 15.72
C ASN A 525 -28.04 10.01 16.33
N PRO A 526 -28.07 10.19 17.66
CA PRO A 526 -27.54 11.40 18.30
C PRO A 526 -26.07 11.71 17.99
N LYS A 527 -25.29 10.69 17.64
CA LYS A 527 -23.87 10.81 17.23
C LYS A 527 -23.67 10.90 15.71
N ALA A 528 -24.75 11.03 14.93
CA ALA A 528 -24.64 11.19 13.48
C ALA A 528 -24.02 12.54 13.13
N PHE A 529 -23.15 12.56 12.12
CA PHE A 529 -22.59 13.80 11.62
C PHE A 529 -23.62 14.61 10.83
N GLU A 530 -23.57 15.93 11.01
CA GLU A 530 -24.40 16.86 10.24
C GLU A 530 -23.76 17.21 8.90
N LEU A 531 -24.30 16.60 7.85
CA LEU A 531 -23.89 16.86 6.48
C LEU A 531 -24.62 18.09 5.91
N ASP A 532 -23.85 19.06 5.43
CA ASP A 532 -24.35 20.19 4.67
C ASP A 532 -23.97 20.00 3.20
N LYS A 533 -24.93 20.09 2.27
CA LYS A 533 -24.66 19.96 0.83
C LYS A 533 -23.59 20.95 0.33
N THR A 534 -23.47 22.12 0.94
CA THR A 534 -22.48 23.13 0.54
C THR A 534 -21.05 22.64 0.75
N MET A 535 -20.83 21.74 1.72
CA MET A 535 -19.49 21.23 2.04
C MET A 535 -18.90 20.38 0.91
N PHE A 536 -19.71 19.87 -0.01
CA PHE A 536 -19.28 19.05 -1.15
C PHE A 536 -19.10 19.85 -2.44
N LYS A 537 -19.40 21.16 -2.43
CA LYS A 537 -19.17 22.01 -3.59
C LYS A 537 -17.67 22.11 -3.87
N VAL A 538 -17.32 21.96 -5.14
CA VAL A 538 -15.95 22.06 -5.65
C VAL A 538 -15.78 23.36 -6.43
N SER A 539 -14.59 23.95 -6.34
CA SER A 539 -14.25 25.12 -7.15
C SER A 539 -14.06 24.72 -8.62
N PRO A 540 -14.19 25.66 -9.59
CA PRO A 540 -13.95 25.37 -11.01
C PRO A 540 -12.55 24.79 -11.29
N SER A 541 -11.51 25.24 -10.61
CA SER A 541 -10.15 24.69 -10.77
C SER A 541 -10.04 23.25 -10.29
N THR A 542 -10.69 22.93 -9.17
CA THR A 542 -10.83 21.55 -8.66
C THR A 542 -11.56 20.66 -9.67
N LEU A 543 -12.64 21.17 -10.27
CA LEU A 543 -13.41 20.42 -11.27
C LEU A 543 -12.59 20.11 -12.52
N ILE A 544 -11.78 21.06 -13.01
CA ILE A 544 -10.89 20.84 -14.16
C ILE A 544 -9.92 19.69 -13.88
N LEU A 545 -9.28 19.66 -12.70
CA LEU A 545 -8.36 18.57 -12.32
C LEU A 545 -9.07 17.20 -12.30
N ILE A 546 -10.30 17.17 -11.79
CA ILE A 546 -11.13 15.95 -11.77
C ILE A 546 -11.41 15.47 -13.20
N VAL A 547 -11.89 16.36 -14.08
CA VAL A 547 -12.22 16.01 -15.47
C VAL A 547 -10.98 15.55 -16.22
N LEU A 548 -9.85 16.25 -16.09
CA LEU A 548 -8.58 15.84 -16.72
C LEU A 548 -8.13 14.45 -16.26
N THR A 549 -8.19 14.18 -14.96
CA THR A 549 -7.83 12.87 -14.40
C THR A 549 -8.72 11.77 -14.97
N LEU A 550 -10.04 11.98 -15.01
CA LEU A 550 -10.99 11.02 -15.56
C LEU A 550 -10.77 10.76 -17.06
N LEU A 551 -10.50 11.82 -17.85
CA LEU A 551 -10.21 11.68 -19.28
C LEU A 551 -8.92 10.90 -19.54
N ILE A 552 -7.87 11.14 -18.76
CA ILE A 552 -6.61 10.40 -18.89
C ILE A 552 -6.82 8.93 -18.54
N VAL A 553 -7.50 8.63 -17.41
CA VAL A 553 -7.81 7.24 -17.04
C VAL A 553 -8.64 6.57 -18.13
N ALA A 554 -9.70 7.22 -18.63
CA ALA A 554 -10.51 6.67 -19.71
C ALA A 554 -9.67 6.38 -20.97
N ALA A 555 -8.80 7.29 -21.38
CA ALA A 555 -7.91 7.09 -22.53
C ALA A 555 -6.95 5.91 -22.34
N LEU A 556 -6.39 5.75 -21.13
CA LEU A 556 -5.52 4.62 -20.78
C LEU A 556 -6.27 3.29 -20.85
N TYR A 557 -7.49 3.23 -20.29
CA TYR A 557 -8.32 2.03 -20.37
C TYR A 557 -8.72 1.70 -21.81
N VAL A 558 -9.10 2.68 -22.63
CA VAL A 558 -9.42 2.47 -24.05
C VAL A 558 -8.21 1.94 -24.82
N LYS A 559 -7.02 2.45 -24.53
CA LYS A 559 -5.78 2.05 -25.23
C LYS A 559 -5.39 0.60 -24.94
N PHE A 560 -5.59 0.15 -23.71
CA PHE A 560 -5.11 -1.14 -23.21
C PHE A 560 -6.24 -2.12 -22.89
N TRP A 561 -7.46 -1.89 -23.36
CA TRP A 561 -8.63 -2.72 -23.02
C TRP A 561 -8.43 -4.19 -23.38
#